data_AF-A0AAN7AIL7-F1
#
_entry.id   AF-A0AAN7AIL7-F1
#
_cell.length_a   1.000
_cell.length_b   1.000
_cell.length_c   1.000
_cell.angle_alpha   90.00
_cell.angle_beta   90.00
_cell.angle_gamma   90.00
#
_symmetry.space_group_name_H-M   'P 1'
#
loop_
_entity.id
_entity.type
_entity.pdbx_description
1 polymer ?
#
loop_
_entity_poly.entity_id
_entity_poly.type
_entity_poly.pdbx_seq_one_letter_code
_entity_poly.pdbx_strand_id
1 'polypeptide(L)'
;MREMNLPLRSLEASSAVGPFFWWSIANTNQGKILQLIFRKSDVRWNGTSRGWEVMLSYCFKTRITSGFLKGTVSAKLEEEILPYLQQCSAPNAHPLLLPFLFLNSQLSSTNDIQQQESRETIRQLEKRLAQRYKTTAAPNFSPAEDKRSQAWQNVVRKLQDAARQFWKQLSPEDRKLEGLRELHESIISRLKFISIKLDGLENYTHVSLERLALQWEVLNSIIDQRESRLSLEIAVQQQRLANSSRQDSISMKTLALLGAFILPGTFLSSMFSMPFFNFDSDMNGSVSSPLWIYFILMVPLTLIVVGAWILFDRASKKKKPEEDLEEAESLLHALEARITARTLRRRTGLNPTGSGDIMRSATFPSALTGQTFE
;
A
#
# COMPACT_ATOMS: atom_id res chain seq x y z
N MET A 1 -37.81 -3.94 31.37
CA MET A 1 -36.71 -4.92 31.64
C MET A 1 -37.05 -5.87 32.78
N ARG A 2 -37.24 -5.40 34.03
CA ARG A 2 -37.42 -6.28 35.21
C ARG A 2 -38.58 -7.28 35.08
N GLU A 3 -39.76 -6.84 34.64
CA GLU A 3 -40.95 -7.71 34.48
C GLU A 3 -40.74 -8.84 33.46
N MET A 4 -40.00 -8.58 32.39
CA MET A 4 -39.63 -9.58 31.37
C MET A 4 -38.37 -10.40 31.76
N ASN A 5 -37.86 -10.27 32.98
CA ASN A 5 -36.66 -10.95 33.49
C ASN A 5 -35.44 -10.88 32.53
N LEU A 6 -35.27 -9.78 31.80
CA LEU A 6 -34.21 -9.64 30.78
C LEU A 6 -32.81 -9.51 31.41
N PRO A 7 -31.74 -10.01 30.76
CA PRO A 7 -30.39 -9.95 31.29
C PRO A 7 -29.85 -8.52 31.40
N LEU A 8 -29.64 -8.05 32.64
CA LEU A 8 -29.07 -6.73 32.93
C LEU A 8 -27.60 -6.59 32.46
N ARG A 9 -26.87 -7.71 32.30
CA ARG A 9 -25.50 -7.76 31.76
C ARG A 9 -25.40 -7.31 30.29
N SER A 10 -26.52 -7.06 29.62
CA SER A 10 -26.56 -6.36 28.34
C SER A 10 -25.87 -4.99 28.38
N LEU A 11 -25.93 -4.29 29.53
CA LEU A 11 -25.24 -3.02 29.73
C LEU A 11 -23.71 -3.19 29.74
N GLU A 12 -23.20 -4.25 30.37
CA GLU A 12 -21.76 -4.62 30.35
C GLU A 12 -21.31 -4.98 28.93
N ALA A 13 -22.16 -5.70 28.19
CA ALA A 13 -21.89 -6.12 26.81
C ALA A 13 -21.89 -4.96 25.79
N SER A 14 -22.27 -3.74 26.19
CA SER A 14 -22.35 -2.56 25.31
C SER A 14 -21.06 -2.27 24.53
N SER A 15 -19.89 -2.53 25.15
CA SER A 15 -18.55 -2.35 24.58
C SER A 15 -18.07 -3.49 23.67
N ALA A 16 -18.77 -4.62 23.62
CA ALA A 16 -18.33 -5.80 22.87
C ALA A 16 -18.35 -5.54 21.35
N VAL A 17 -17.18 -5.70 20.73
CA VAL A 17 -16.93 -5.51 19.28
C VAL A 17 -17.15 -6.82 18.52
N GLY A 18 -17.73 -6.75 17.31
CA GLY A 18 -18.04 -7.91 16.48
C GLY A 18 -19.35 -8.61 16.88
N PRO A 19 -19.55 -9.87 16.43
CA PRO A 19 -20.67 -10.69 16.86
C PRO A 19 -20.38 -11.31 18.24
N PHE A 20 -21.29 -11.13 19.19
CA PHE A 20 -21.18 -11.60 20.57
C PHE A 20 -22.45 -12.36 20.97
N PHE A 21 -22.28 -13.59 21.45
CA PHE A 21 -23.35 -14.42 22.01
C PHE A 21 -22.98 -14.88 23.42
N TRP A 22 -23.89 -14.66 24.37
CA TRP A 22 -23.76 -15.06 25.76
C TRP A 22 -25.06 -15.68 26.25
N TRP A 23 -24.94 -16.66 27.15
CA TRP A 23 -26.07 -17.29 27.82
C TRP A 23 -25.74 -17.57 29.28
N SER A 24 -26.77 -17.63 30.12
CA SER A 24 -26.67 -18.14 31.49
C SER A 24 -28.02 -18.68 31.96
N ILE A 25 -28.02 -19.56 32.95
CA ILE A 25 -29.24 -20.05 33.60
C ILE A 25 -29.23 -19.56 35.05
N ALA A 26 -30.20 -18.71 35.38
CA ALA A 26 -30.39 -18.16 36.71
C ALA A 26 -31.54 -18.88 37.43
N ASN A 27 -31.36 -19.15 38.72
CA ASN A 27 -32.45 -19.53 39.61
C ASN A 27 -33.03 -18.24 40.20
N THR A 28 -34.32 -18.00 39.98
CA THR A 28 -35.08 -16.88 40.57
C THR A 28 -36.27 -17.44 41.35
N ASN A 29 -36.91 -16.60 42.17
CA ASN A 29 -38.13 -16.98 42.91
C ASN A 29 -39.25 -17.44 41.96
N GLN A 30 -39.31 -16.87 40.74
CA GLN A 30 -40.26 -17.28 39.71
C GLN A 30 -39.91 -18.65 39.10
N GLY A 31 -38.63 -19.02 39.02
CA GLY A 31 -38.16 -20.35 38.62
C GLY A 31 -36.76 -20.34 38.03
N LYS A 32 -36.37 -21.45 37.37
CA LYS A 32 -35.22 -21.44 36.45
C LYS A 32 -35.54 -20.55 35.26
N ILE A 33 -34.60 -19.70 34.88
CA ILE A 33 -34.70 -18.81 33.73
C ILE A 33 -33.40 -18.92 32.90
N LEU A 34 -33.52 -19.24 31.61
CA LEU A 34 -32.44 -19.15 30.63
C LEU A 34 -32.41 -17.74 30.05
N GLN A 35 -31.35 -16.98 30.34
CA GLN A 35 -31.11 -15.67 29.77
C GLN A 35 -30.12 -15.75 28.60
N LEU A 36 -30.39 -14.99 27.54
CA LEU A 36 -29.61 -14.95 26.31
C LEU A 36 -29.33 -13.50 25.90
N ILE A 37 -28.11 -13.22 25.46
CA ILE A 37 -27.73 -11.97 24.77
C ILE A 37 -27.12 -12.38 23.45
N PHE A 38 -27.63 -11.86 22.34
CA PHE A 38 -27.02 -12.00 21.01
C PHE A 38 -26.95 -10.63 20.35
N ARG A 39 -25.77 -10.18 19.95
CA ARG A 39 -25.59 -8.86 19.34
C ARG A 39 -24.50 -8.86 18.30
N LYS A 40 -24.53 -7.84 17.45
CA LYS A 40 -23.46 -7.45 16.54
C LYS A 40 -23.21 -5.97 16.75
N SER A 41 -21.98 -5.60 17.14
CA SER A 41 -21.59 -4.21 17.40
C SER A 41 -21.97 -3.29 16.24
N ASP A 42 -22.53 -2.11 16.53
CA ASP A 42 -22.78 -1.14 15.47
C ASP A 42 -21.46 -0.52 14.98
N VAL A 43 -21.10 -0.86 13.75
CA VAL A 43 -19.95 -0.31 13.04
C VAL A 43 -20.49 0.45 11.83
N ARG A 44 -20.19 1.74 11.74
CA ARG A 44 -20.47 2.54 10.55
C ARG A 44 -19.53 2.13 9.43
N TRP A 45 -20.07 1.54 8.38
CA TRP A 45 -19.35 1.17 7.16
C TRP A 45 -20.04 1.81 5.95
N ASN A 46 -19.28 2.57 5.15
CA ASN A 46 -19.77 3.35 4.00
C ASN A 46 -21.06 4.14 4.33
N GLY A 47 -21.04 4.90 5.43
CA GLY A 47 -22.18 5.68 5.93
C GLY A 47 -23.29 4.87 6.62
N THR A 48 -23.34 3.54 6.44
CA THR A 48 -24.38 2.67 7.01
C THR A 48 -23.98 2.09 8.37
N SER A 49 -24.82 2.31 9.40
CA SER A 49 -24.75 1.59 10.68
C SER A 49 -25.39 0.20 10.54
N ARG A 50 -24.69 -0.86 10.99
CA ARG A 50 -25.02 -2.29 10.74
C ARG A 50 -25.19 -3.15 12.00
N GLY A 51 -25.34 -2.51 13.17
CA GLY A 51 -25.53 -3.19 14.45
C GLY A 51 -26.95 -3.69 14.71
N TRP A 52 -27.05 -4.71 15.55
CA TRP A 52 -28.31 -5.24 16.10
C TRP A 52 -28.07 -5.96 17.43
N GLU A 53 -29.12 -6.10 18.23
CA GLU A 53 -29.07 -6.61 19.60
C GLU A 53 -30.39 -7.29 19.97
N VAL A 54 -30.29 -8.52 20.48
CA VAL A 54 -31.38 -9.38 20.93
C VAL A 54 -31.11 -9.78 22.37
N MET A 55 -32.08 -9.57 23.24
CA MET A 55 -32.05 -9.98 24.64
C MET A 55 -33.25 -10.88 24.90
N LEU A 56 -33.05 -12.14 25.26
CA LEU A 56 -34.14 -13.08 25.54
C LEU A 56 -34.07 -13.62 26.96
N SER A 57 -35.24 -13.97 27.48
CA SER A 57 -35.43 -14.59 28.78
C SER A 57 -36.51 -15.68 28.65
N TYR A 58 -36.12 -16.93 28.85
CA TYR A 58 -37.01 -18.09 28.80
C TYR A 58 -37.23 -18.65 30.20
N CYS A 59 -38.47 -18.65 30.66
CA CYS A 59 -38.83 -19.23 31.96
C CYS A 59 -39.23 -20.70 31.79
N PHE A 60 -38.49 -21.62 32.42
CA PHE A 60 -38.75 -23.06 32.31
C PHE A 60 -40.10 -23.47 32.92
N LYS A 61 -40.68 -22.70 33.87
CA LYS A 61 -41.99 -22.99 34.44
C LYS A 61 -43.16 -22.60 33.54
N THR A 62 -43.09 -21.43 32.90
CA THR A 62 -44.19 -20.92 32.05
C THR A 62 -44.03 -21.31 30.58
N ARG A 63 -42.85 -21.82 30.18
CA ARG A 63 -42.44 -22.11 28.80
C ARG A 63 -42.44 -20.90 27.85
N ILE A 64 -42.61 -19.68 28.37
CA ILE A 64 -42.62 -18.44 27.57
C ILE A 64 -41.18 -17.95 27.35
N THR A 65 -40.86 -17.60 26.10
CA THR A 65 -39.70 -16.76 25.76
C THR A 65 -40.15 -15.30 25.66
N SER A 66 -39.76 -14.47 26.63
CA SER A 66 -39.90 -13.00 26.54
C SER A 66 -38.62 -12.39 25.98
N GLY A 67 -38.73 -11.27 25.27
CA GLY A 67 -37.58 -10.71 24.56
C GLY A 67 -37.66 -9.23 24.24
N PHE A 68 -36.49 -8.63 24.05
CA PHE A 68 -36.32 -7.32 23.44
C PHE A 68 -35.41 -7.44 22.22
N LEU A 69 -35.78 -6.78 21.13
CA LEU A 69 -35.07 -6.78 19.86
C LEU A 69 -34.85 -5.33 19.39
N LYS A 70 -33.63 -5.03 18.94
CA LYS A 70 -33.20 -3.76 18.38
C LYS A 70 -32.28 -4.01 17.18
N GLY A 71 -32.39 -3.20 16.14
CA GLY A 71 -31.45 -3.23 15.01
C GLY A 71 -31.57 -1.99 14.14
N THR A 72 -30.60 -1.79 13.25
CA THR A 72 -30.67 -0.74 12.23
C THR A 72 -31.45 -1.24 11.01
N VAL A 73 -31.88 -0.32 10.13
CA VAL A 73 -32.60 -0.66 8.89
C VAL A 73 -31.85 -1.72 8.06
N SER A 74 -30.51 -1.63 7.99
CA SER A 74 -29.66 -2.60 7.29
C SER A 74 -29.63 -4.01 7.89
N ALA A 75 -30.16 -4.21 9.10
CA ALA A 75 -30.35 -5.53 9.70
C ALA A 75 -31.63 -6.24 9.21
N LYS A 76 -32.46 -5.58 8.39
CA LYS A 76 -33.64 -6.16 7.69
C LYS A 76 -34.58 -6.97 8.60
N LEU A 77 -34.75 -6.52 9.84
CA LEU A 77 -35.51 -7.26 10.86
C LEU A 77 -36.93 -7.59 10.40
N GLU A 78 -37.61 -6.59 9.81
CA GLU A 78 -39.00 -6.66 9.37
C GLU A 78 -39.17 -7.43 8.05
N GLU A 79 -38.19 -7.35 7.14
CA GLU A 79 -38.22 -8.03 5.84
C GLU A 79 -37.82 -9.51 5.94
N GLU A 80 -36.74 -9.83 6.65
CA GLU A 80 -36.15 -11.16 6.68
C GLU A 80 -36.56 -11.98 7.91
N ILE A 81 -36.58 -11.39 9.11
CA ILE A 81 -36.57 -12.17 10.36
C ILE A 81 -37.97 -12.31 10.98
N LEU A 82 -38.77 -11.24 11.01
CA LEU A 82 -40.13 -11.30 11.56
C LEU A 82 -41.06 -12.27 10.80
N PRO A 83 -41.06 -12.37 9.44
CA PRO A 83 -41.95 -13.28 8.73
C PRO A 83 -41.66 -14.76 9.04
N TYR A 84 -40.40 -15.18 9.09
CA TYR A 84 -40.04 -16.54 9.50
C TYR A 84 -40.34 -16.80 10.98
N LEU A 85 -40.18 -15.81 11.85
CA LEU A 85 -40.57 -15.95 13.27
C LEU A 85 -42.08 -16.15 13.44
N GLN A 86 -42.90 -15.43 12.66
CA GLN A 86 -44.36 -15.60 12.63
C GLN A 86 -44.76 -16.98 12.06
N GLN A 87 -44.13 -17.44 10.98
CA GLN A 87 -44.37 -18.78 10.43
C GLN A 87 -44.00 -19.90 11.41
N CYS A 88 -43.04 -19.66 12.31
CA CYS A 88 -42.63 -20.61 13.34
C CYS A 88 -43.21 -20.31 14.74
N SER A 89 -44.26 -19.49 14.87
CA SER A 89 -44.80 -19.01 16.16
C SER A 89 -45.65 -20.04 16.93
N ALA A 90 -45.34 -21.33 16.81
CA ALA A 90 -45.99 -22.39 17.58
C ALA A 90 -45.74 -22.23 19.09
N PRO A 91 -46.68 -22.62 19.97
CA PRO A 91 -46.52 -22.50 21.43
C PRO A 91 -45.34 -23.32 22.00
N ASN A 92 -44.80 -24.25 21.21
CA ASN A 92 -43.67 -25.12 21.55
C ASN A 92 -42.33 -24.57 21.01
N ALA A 93 -42.22 -23.27 20.72
CA ALA A 93 -41.04 -22.67 20.11
C ALA A 93 -39.77 -22.77 20.99
N HIS A 94 -38.69 -23.31 20.40
CA HIS A 94 -37.39 -23.45 21.05
C HIS A 94 -36.74 -22.06 21.27
N PRO A 95 -36.24 -21.69 22.48
CA PRO A 95 -35.81 -20.32 22.78
C PRO A 95 -34.59 -19.84 21.98
N LEU A 96 -33.81 -20.76 21.41
CA LEU A 96 -32.71 -20.43 20.48
C LEU A 96 -33.13 -20.32 19.01
N LEU A 97 -34.42 -20.46 18.68
CA LEU A 97 -34.91 -20.32 17.30
C LEU A 97 -34.62 -18.93 16.73
N LEU A 98 -34.93 -17.86 17.46
CA LEU A 98 -34.66 -16.50 16.99
C LEU A 98 -33.13 -16.23 16.83
N PRO A 99 -32.25 -16.55 17.81
CA PRO A 99 -30.81 -16.51 17.58
C PRO A 99 -30.32 -17.36 16.40
N PHE A 100 -30.96 -18.51 16.15
CA PHE A 100 -30.65 -19.33 14.98
C PHE A 100 -31.08 -18.64 13.66
N LEU A 101 -32.26 -18.02 13.58
CA LEU A 101 -32.68 -17.24 12.41
C LEU A 101 -31.71 -16.08 12.11
N PHE A 102 -31.31 -15.32 13.15
CA PHE A 102 -30.27 -14.28 13.03
C PHE A 102 -28.95 -14.83 12.47
N LEU A 103 -28.48 -15.96 12.98
CA LEU A 103 -27.26 -16.61 12.50
C LEU A 103 -27.36 -16.97 11.00
N ASN A 104 -28.50 -17.48 10.54
CA ASN A 104 -28.68 -17.83 9.12
C ASN A 104 -28.73 -16.60 8.20
N SER A 105 -29.42 -15.52 8.58
CA SER A 105 -29.41 -14.25 7.80
C SER A 105 -27.99 -13.67 7.72
N GLN A 106 -27.22 -13.69 8.81
CA GLN A 106 -25.84 -13.19 8.82
C GLN A 106 -24.81 -14.09 8.10
N LEU A 107 -25.17 -15.35 7.82
CA LEU A 107 -24.38 -16.33 7.07
C LEU A 107 -25.07 -16.74 5.75
N SER A 108 -25.93 -15.85 5.22
CA SER A 108 -26.73 -16.07 4.01
C SER A 108 -25.88 -16.25 2.75
N SER A 109 -26.48 -16.86 1.73
CA SER A 109 -25.86 -17.18 0.44
C SER A 109 -25.22 -15.97 -0.26
N THR A 110 -25.67 -14.74 0.01
CA THR A 110 -25.02 -13.52 -0.50
C THR A 110 -23.56 -13.39 -0.03
N ASN A 111 -23.25 -13.83 1.19
CA ASN A 111 -21.87 -13.88 1.68
C ASN A 111 -21.08 -15.01 1.01
N ASP A 112 -21.70 -16.15 0.74
CA ASP A 112 -21.07 -17.27 0.03
C ASP A 112 -20.73 -16.89 -1.42
N ILE A 113 -21.62 -16.17 -2.10
CA ILE A 113 -21.42 -15.66 -3.46
C ILE A 113 -20.26 -14.65 -3.48
N GLN A 114 -20.24 -13.67 -2.57
CA GLN A 114 -19.12 -12.72 -2.46
C GLN A 114 -17.77 -13.42 -2.18
N GLN A 115 -17.78 -14.51 -1.40
CA GLN A 115 -16.59 -15.34 -1.21
C GLN A 115 -16.21 -16.14 -2.47
N GLN A 116 -17.18 -16.61 -3.27
CA GLN A 116 -16.93 -17.27 -4.55
C GLN A 116 -16.36 -16.28 -5.58
N GLU A 117 -16.92 -15.08 -5.70
CA GLU A 117 -16.40 -14.00 -6.56
C GLU A 117 -14.97 -13.60 -6.14
N SER A 118 -14.70 -13.50 -4.84
CA SER A 118 -13.36 -13.23 -4.30
C SER A 118 -12.37 -14.37 -4.62
N ARG A 119 -12.82 -15.63 -4.52
CA ARG A 119 -12.04 -16.81 -4.94
C ARG A 119 -11.74 -16.81 -6.44
N GLU A 120 -12.71 -16.44 -7.27
CA GLU A 120 -12.53 -16.40 -8.72
C GLU A 120 -11.65 -15.25 -9.18
N THR A 121 -11.79 -14.06 -8.60
CA THR A 121 -10.92 -12.92 -8.90
C THR A 121 -9.46 -13.21 -8.51
N ILE A 122 -9.21 -13.80 -7.34
CA ILE A 122 -7.87 -14.31 -6.97
C ILE A 122 -7.36 -15.32 -8.02
N ARG A 123 -8.15 -16.36 -8.34
CA ARG A 123 -7.76 -17.38 -9.35
C ARG A 123 -7.52 -16.79 -10.76
N GLN A 124 -8.25 -15.75 -11.15
CA GLN A 124 -8.06 -15.05 -12.42
C GLN A 124 -6.77 -14.21 -12.42
N LEU A 125 -6.47 -13.54 -11.30
CA LEU A 125 -5.24 -12.76 -11.14
C LEU A 125 -4.01 -13.69 -11.12
N GLU A 126 -4.09 -14.82 -10.42
CA GLU A 126 -3.09 -15.89 -10.44
C GLU A 126 -2.83 -16.43 -11.85
N LYS A 127 -3.88 -16.76 -12.61
CA LYS A 127 -3.76 -17.20 -14.01
C LYS A 127 -3.07 -16.13 -14.86
N ARG A 128 -3.51 -14.87 -14.78
CA ARG A 128 -2.93 -13.74 -15.54
C ARG A 128 -1.45 -13.52 -15.22
N LEU A 129 -1.05 -13.69 -13.96
CA LEU A 129 0.32 -13.43 -13.52
C LEU A 129 1.25 -14.60 -13.84
N ALA A 130 0.82 -15.85 -13.58
CA ALA A 130 1.56 -17.06 -13.99
C ALA A 130 1.68 -17.25 -15.51
N GLN A 131 0.78 -16.62 -16.30
CA GLN A 131 0.86 -16.58 -17.76
C GLN A 131 1.80 -15.47 -18.27
N ARG A 132 1.98 -14.38 -17.50
CA ARG A 132 2.81 -13.22 -17.89
C ARG A 132 4.26 -13.34 -17.43
N TYR A 133 4.49 -14.05 -16.33
CA TYR A 133 5.81 -14.37 -15.78
C TYR A 133 5.83 -15.83 -15.35
N LYS A 134 6.95 -16.54 -15.51
CA LYS A 134 7.11 -17.86 -14.91
C LYS A 134 7.10 -17.71 -13.38
N THR A 135 6.14 -18.38 -12.73
CA THR A 135 5.92 -18.40 -11.27
C THR A 135 5.11 -17.20 -10.71
N THR A 136 4.55 -17.38 -9.52
CA THR A 136 3.25 -16.87 -9.07
C THR A 136 3.23 -15.46 -8.45
N ALA A 137 2.17 -14.71 -8.75
CA ALA A 137 1.64 -13.52 -8.05
C ALA A 137 0.09 -13.56 -8.24
N ALA A 138 -0.86 -12.82 -7.64
CA ALA A 138 -1.13 -11.97 -6.45
C ALA A 138 -2.71 -11.81 -6.43
N PRO A 139 -3.43 -10.98 -5.63
CA PRO A 139 -3.08 -10.11 -4.48
C PRO A 139 -4.09 -10.16 -3.28
N ASN A 140 -3.83 -9.36 -2.24
CA ASN A 140 -4.80 -8.75 -1.29
C ASN A 140 -5.97 -9.60 -0.73
N PHE A 141 -5.69 -10.49 0.21
CA PHE A 141 -6.68 -10.96 1.19
C PHE A 141 -6.58 -10.11 2.47
N SER A 142 -7.70 -9.66 3.03
CA SER A 142 -7.69 -8.82 4.23
C SER A 142 -7.70 -9.66 5.51
N PRO A 143 -6.78 -9.45 6.48
CA PRO A 143 -6.81 -10.14 7.78
C PRO A 143 -8.02 -9.76 8.66
N ALA A 144 -8.96 -8.96 8.14
CA ALA A 144 -10.28 -8.74 8.74
C ALA A 144 -11.28 -9.88 8.47
N GLU A 145 -11.14 -10.63 7.37
CA GLU A 145 -12.09 -11.70 7.01
C GLU A 145 -11.86 -12.99 7.81
N ASP A 146 -10.59 -13.31 8.07
CA ASP A 146 -10.14 -14.38 8.96
C ASP A 146 -10.75 -14.22 10.37
N LYS A 147 -10.51 -13.04 10.98
CA LYS A 147 -11.05 -12.64 12.29
C LYS A 147 -12.59 -12.64 12.33
N ARG A 148 -13.26 -12.38 11.20
CA ARG A 148 -14.73 -12.47 11.09
C ARG A 148 -15.21 -13.92 11.19
N SER A 149 -14.50 -14.88 10.58
CA SER A 149 -14.84 -16.31 10.64
C SER A 149 -14.73 -16.86 12.06
N GLN A 150 -13.60 -16.61 12.75
CA GLN A 150 -13.36 -17.01 14.14
C GLN A 150 -14.42 -16.47 15.11
N ALA A 151 -14.83 -15.21 14.95
CA ALA A 151 -15.86 -14.61 15.79
C ALA A 151 -17.22 -15.32 15.63
N TRP A 152 -17.60 -15.72 14.42
CA TRP A 152 -18.81 -16.50 14.17
C TRP A 152 -18.72 -17.95 14.67
N GLN A 153 -17.56 -18.62 14.56
CA GLN A 153 -17.36 -19.94 15.17
C GLN A 153 -17.59 -19.90 16.69
N ASN A 154 -17.06 -18.87 17.37
CA ASN A 154 -17.24 -18.70 18.81
C ASN A 154 -18.72 -18.54 19.19
N VAL A 155 -19.49 -17.78 18.40
CA VAL A 155 -20.95 -17.67 18.52
C VAL A 155 -21.64 -19.02 18.31
N VAL A 156 -21.32 -19.75 17.24
CA VAL A 156 -21.91 -21.06 16.92
C VAL A 156 -21.64 -22.08 18.03
N ARG A 157 -20.41 -22.12 18.54
CA ARG A 157 -20.00 -23.00 19.66
C ARG A 157 -20.82 -22.69 20.92
N LYS A 158 -21.00 -21.42 21.26
CA LYS A 158 -21.79 -21.00 22.43
C LYS A 158 -23.30 -21.18 22.22
N LEU A 159 -23.81 -21.12 20.99
CA LEU A 159 -25.18 -21.51 20.65
C LEU A 159 -25.41 -23.03 20.82
N GLN A 160 -24.44 -23.88 20.39
CA GLN A 160 -24.49 -25.32 20.64
C GLN A 160 -24.44 -25.65 22.14
N ASP A 161 -23.57 -24.97 22.91
CA ASP A 161 -23.51 -25.10 24.38
C ASP A 161 -24.86 -24.76 25.01
N ALA A 162 -25.45 -23.60 24.66
CA ALA A 162 -26.75 -23.16 25.15
C ALA A 162 -27.86 -24.14 24.83
N ALA A 163 -27.90 -24.67 23.60
CA ALA A 163 -28.92 -25.63 23.16
C ALA A 163 -28.85 -26.93 23.96
N ARG A 164 -27.64 -27.49 24.13
CA ARG A 164 -27.41 -28.71 24.91
C ARG A 164 -27.78 -28.52 26.38
N GLN A 165 -27.50 -27.35 26.96
CA GLN A 165 -27.80 -27.07 28.36
C GLN A 165 -29.28 -26.77 28.61
N PHE A 166 -29.97 -26.10 27.67
CA PHE A 166 -31.43 -25.98 27.65
C PHE A 166 -32.09 -27.38 27.68
N TRP A 167 -31.70 -28.27 26.77
CA TRP A 167 -32.27 -29.62 26.69
C TRP A 167 -32.02 -30.46 27.95
N LYS A 168 -30.82 -30.34 28.56
CA LYS A 168 -30.48 -30.98 29.85
C LYS A 168 -31.33 -30.48 31.02
N GLN A 169 -31.70 -29.19 31.03
CA GLN A 169 -32.46 -28.58 32.13
C GLN A 169 -33.99 -28.72 31.98
N LEU A 170 -34.49 -29.10 30.80
CA LEU A 170 -35.89 -29.48 30.57
C LEU A 170 -36.31 -30.71 31.39
N SER A 171 -37.56 -30.71 31.85
CA SER A 171 -38.17 -31.84 32.56
C SER A 171 -38.43 -33.02 31.61
N PRO A 172 -38.55 -34.27 32.10
CA PRO A 172 -38.81 -35.43 31.23
C PRO A 172 -40.16 -35.35 30.51
N GLU A 173 -41.12 -34.60 31.04
CA GLU A 173 -42.41 -34.29 30.39
C GLU A 173 -42.24 -33.26 29.27
N ASP A 174 -41.52 -32.16 29.52
CA ASP A 174 -41.23 -31.13 28.52
C ASP A 174 -40.51 -31.70 27.28
N ARG A 175 -39.68 -32.74 27.45
CA ARG A 175 -38.99 -33.42 26.34
C ARG A 175 -39.89 -34.30 25.48
N LYS A 176 -41.10 -34.63 25.94
CA LYS A 176 -42.13 -35.35 25.16
C LYS A 176 -43.06 -34.40 24.39
N LEU A 177 -42.89 -33.08 24.55
CA LEU A 177 -43.71 -32.07 23.91
C LEU A 177 -43.54 -32.14 22.37
N GLU A 178 -44.67 -32.22 21.67
CA GLU A 178 -44.72 -32.47 20.23
C GLU A 178 -44.02 -31.36 19.42
N GLY A 179 -43.29 -31.75 18.37
CA GLY A 179 -42.45 -30.87 17.55
C GLY A 179 -41.18 -30.31 18.24
N LEU A 180 -41.18 -30.07 19.56
CA LEU A 180 -40.05 -29.44 20.26
C LEU A 180 -38.75 -30.26 20.13
N ARG A 181 -38.85 -31.59 20.16
CA ARG A 181 -37.71 -32.50 19.98
C ARG A 181 -37.12 -32.40 18.58
N GLU A 182 -37.95 -32.41 17.55
CA GLU A 182 -37.54 -32.33 16.14
C GLU A 182 -36.90 -30.98 15.83
N LEU A 183 -37.48 -29.89 16.36
CA LEU A 183 -36.90 -28.55 16.29
C LEU A 183 -35.53 -28.49 16.99
N HIS A 184 -35.38 -29.13 18.16
CA HIS A 184 -34.10 -29.20 18.86
C HIS A 184 -33.04 -29.98 18.07
N GLU A 185 -33.36 -31.19 17.60
CA GLU A 185 -32.44 -32.03 16.82
C GLU A 185 -32.07 -31.37 15.48
N SER A 186 -33.02 -30.68 14.84
CA SER A 186 -32.80 -29.85 13.63
C SER A 186 -31.87 -28.66 13.90
N ILE A 187 -32.11 -27.88 14.98
CA ILE A 187 -31.24 -26.76 15.37
C ILE A 187 -29.82 -27.25 15.68
N ILE A 188 -29.66 -28.33 16.45
CA ILE A 188 -28.34 -28.93 16.76
C ILE A 188 -27.63 -29.38 15.47
N SER A 189 -28.35 -30.05 14.56
CA SER A 189 -27.77 -30.56 13.31
C SER A 189 -27.35 -29.44 12.37
N ARG A 190 -28.17 -28.38 12.23
CA ARG A 190 -27.83 -27.20 11.44
C ARG A 190 -26.69 -26.39 12.06
N LEU A 191 -26.65 -26.23 13.39
CA LEU A 191 -25.52 -25.58 14.09
C LEU A 191 -24.22 -26.39 13.94
N LYS A 192 -24.27 -27.73 13.88
CA LYS A 192 -23.10 -28.57 13.58
C LYS A 192 -22.63 -28.37 12.13
N PHE A 193 -23.55 -28.35 11.17
CA PHE A 193 -23.24 -28.06 9.76
C PHE A 193 -22.61 -26.67 9.58
N ILE A 194 -23.15 -25.63 10.22
CA ILE A 194 -22.60 -24.28 10.18
C ILE A 194 -21.19 -24.22 10.80
N SER A 195 -20.92 -24.97 11.88
CA SER A 195 -19.55 -25.08 12.43
C SER A 195 -18.60 -25.60 11.36
N ILE A 196 -18.88 -26.78 10.79
CA ILE A 196 -18.01 -27.41 9.77
C ILE A 196 -17.81 -26.48 8.55
N LYS A 197 -18.86 -25.74 8.14
CA LYS A 197 -18.76 -24.71 7.10
C LYS A 197 -17.77 -23.61 7.49
N LEU A 198 -17.88 -23.04 8.70
CA LEU A 198 -16.98 -21.98 9.18
C LEU A 198 -15.55 -22.47 9.40
N ASP A 199 -15.37 -23.71 9.88
CA ASP A 199 -14.07 -24.36 10.04
C ASP A 199 -13.39 -24.53 8.67
N GLY A 200 -14.14 -24.93 7.64
CA GLY A 200 -13.67 -24.97 6.25
C GLY A 200 -13.38 -23.60 5.63
N LEU A 201 -14.05 -22.53 6.09
CA LEU A 201 -13.75 -21.16 5.68
C LEU A 201 -12.46 -20.63 6.30
N GLU A 202 -12.23 -20.84 7.60
CA GLU A 202 -10.99 -20.42 8.29
C GLU A 202 -9.75 -21.12 7.70
N ASN A 203 -9.81 -22.43 7.48
CA ASN A 203 -8.71 -23.15 6.81
C ASN A 203 -8.43 -22.57 5.41
N TYR A 204 -9.47 -22.13 4.70
CA TYR A 204 -9.32 -21.46 3.41
C TYR A 204 -8.73 -20.05 3.52
N THR A 205 -9.06 -19.27 4.56
CA THR A 205 -8.45 -17.93 4.77
C THR A 205 -6.96 -18.04 5.06
N HIS A 206 -6.55 -19.00 5.90
CA HIS A 206 -5.14 -19.23 6.22
C HIS A 206 -4.31 -19.61 4.98
N VAL A 207 -4.73 -20.65 4.23
CA VAL A 207 -4.04 -21.11 3.03
C VAL A 207 -3.99 -20.01 1.95
N SER A 208 -5.02 -19.16 1.86
CA SER A 208 -5.03 -18.03 0.92
C SER A 208 -4.07 -16.92 1.33
N LEU A 209 -4.00 -16.57 2.62
CA LEU A 209 -3.06 -15.58 3.15
C LEU A 209 -1.60 -16.01 2.95
N GLU A 210 -1.28 -17.26 3.29
CA GLU A 210 0.05 -17.85 3.10
C GLU A 210 0.47 -17.84 1.61
N ARG A 211 -0.44 -18.27 0.73
CA ARG A 211 -0.22 -18.28 -0.72
C ARG A 211 -0.03 -16.88 -1.29
N LEU A 212 -0.71 -15.87 -0.73
CA LEU A 212 -0.52 -14.46 -1.10
C LEU A 212 0.80 -13.86 -0.59
N ALA A 213 1.29 -14.29 0.58
CA ALA A 213 2.58 -13.86 1.10
C ALA A 213 3.73 -14.33 0.18
N LEU A 214 3.73 -15.61 -0.21
CA LEU A 214 4.68 -16.16 -1.18
C LEU A 214 4.61 -15.45 -2.55
N GLN A 215 3.41 -15.13 -2.99
CA GLN A 215 3.15 -14.36 -4.23
C GLN A 215 3.70 -12.92 -4.16
N TRP A 216 3.64 -12.28 -2.99
CA TRP A 216 4.19 -10.94 -2.76
C TRP A 216 5.72 -10.96 -2.75
N GLU A 217 6.35 -11.97 -2.13
CA GLU A 217 7.80 -12.14 -2.13
C GLU A 217 8.37 -12.32 -3.54
N VAL A 218 7.76 -13.20 -4.35
CA VAL A 218 8.15 -13.41 -5.76
C VAL A 218 7.99 -12.13 -6.59
N LEU A 219 6.89 -11.39 -6.39
CA LEU A 219 6.67 -10.11 -7.09
C LEU A 219 7.75 -9.08 -6.78
N ASN A 220 8.11 -8.92 -5.51
CA ASN A 220 9.17 -7.99 -5.09
C ASN A 220 10.54 -8.39 -5.67
N SER A 221 10.86 -9.69 -5.69
CA SER A 221 12.09 -10.21 -6.30
C SER A 221 12.18 -9.88 -7.81
N ILE A 222 11.06 -9.97 -8.53
CA ILE A 222 10.97 -9.57 -9.95
C ILE A 222 11.11 -8.04 -10.12
N ILE A 223 10.53 -7.25 -9.22
CA ILE A 223 10.68 -5.78 -9.23
C ILE A 223 12.14 -5.39 -8.97
N ASP A 224 12.78 -5.92 -7.93
CA ASP A 224 14.21 -5.68 -7.64
C ASP A 224 15.11 -6.09 -8.82
N GLN A 225 14.82 -7.22 -9.49
CA GLN A 225 15.56 -7.64 -10.69
C GLN A 225 15.38 -6.67 -11.85
N ARG A 226 14.18 -6.11 -12.03
CA ARG A 226 13.89 -5.14 -13.09
C ARG A 226 14.48 -3.75 -12.79
N GLU A 227 14.39 -3.27 -11.55
CA GLU A 227 15.07 -2.04 -11.11
C GLU A 227 16.59 -2.18 -11.31
N SER A 228 17.18 -3.34 -10.99
CA SER A 228 18.61 -3.61 -11.21
C SER A 228 19.00 -3.53 -12.69
N ARG A 229 18.21 -4.12 -13.60
CA ARG A 229 18.46 -4.03 -15.05
C ARG A 229 18.34 -2.60 -15.57
N LEU A 230 17.28 -1.89 -15.20
CA LEU A 230 17.10 -0.49 -15.58
C LEU A 230 18.24 0.40 -15.05
N SER A 231 18.75 0.14 -13.84
CA SER A 231 19.90 0.86 -13.30
C SER A 231 21.20 0.62 -14.10
N LEU A 232 21.40 -0.59 -14.63
CA LEU A 232 22.53 -0.89 -15.52
C LEU A 232 22.36 -0.25 -16.90
N GLU A 233 21.16 -0.29 -17.47
CA GLU A 233 20.84 0.38 -18.74
C GLU A 233 21.06 1.89 -18.66
N ILE A 234 20.63 2.53 -17.56
CA ILE A 234 20.87 3.95 -17.27
C ILE A 234 22.37 4.24 -17.11
N ALA A 235 23.12 3.41 -16.40
CA ALA A 235 24.57 3.59 -16.25
C ALA A 235 25.31 3.52 -17.60
N VAL A 236 24.94 2.57 -18.46
CA VAL A 236 25.50 2.47 -19.83
C VAL A 236 25.10 3.67 -20.70
N GLN A 237 23.89 4.21 -20.55
CA GLN A 237 23.48 5.44 -21.23
C GLN A 237 24.26 6.67 -20.73
N GLN A 238 24.46 6.79 -19.42
CA GLN A 238 25.28 7.86 -18.81
C GLN A 238 26.73 7.79 -19.27
N GLN A 239 27.33 6.60 -19.33
CA GLN A 239 28.69 6.40 -19.84
C GLN A 239 28.82 6.84 -21.31
N ARG A 240 27.83 6.52 -22.16
CA ARG A 240 27.78 6.96 -23.56
C ARG A 240 27.63 8.47 -23.68
N LEU A 241 26.74 9.08 -22.90
CA LEU A 241 26.51 10.53 -22.87
C LEU A 241 27.73 11.31 -22.37
N ALA A 242 28.44 10.80 -21.36
CA ALA A 242 29.70 11.38 -20.90
C ALA A 242 30.78 11.33 -21.98
N ASN A 243 30.86 10.23 -22.74
CA ASN A 243 31.84 10.09 -23.84
C ASN A 243 31.51 11.00 -25.05
N SER A 244 30.23 11.20 -25.39
CA SER A 244 29.86 12.19 -26.42
C SER A 244 30.08 13.62 -25.92
N SER A 245 29.69 13.92 -24.67
CA SER A 245 29.93 15.24 -24.05
C SER A 245 31.43 15.60 -23.97
N ARG A 246 32.31 14.61 -23.82
CA ARG A 246 33.77 14.79 -23.93
C ARG A 246 34.20 15.19 -25.35
N GLN A 247 33.56 14.65 -26.40
CA GLN A 247 33.82 15.04 -27.80
C GLN A 247 33.26 16.44 -28.09
N ASP A 248 32.05 16.76 -27.62
CA ASP A 248 31.46 18.10 -27.72
C ASP A 248 32.33 19.15 -27.02
N SER A 249 32.90 18.80 -25.86
CA SER A 249 33.86 19.63 -25.11
C SER A 249 35.16 19.87 -25.86
N ILE A 250 35.63 18.92 -26.66
CA ILE A 250 36.80 19.10 -27.55
C ILE A 250 36.44 20.05 -28.69
N SER A 251 35.27 19.88 -29.33
CA SER A 251 34.77 20.76 -30.40
C SER A 251 34.52 22.20 -29.91
N MET A 252 34.07 22.38 -28.66
CA MET A 252 33.92 23.71 -28.07
C MET A 252 35.29 24.38 -27.83
N LYS A 253 36.33 23.61 -27.46
CA LYS A 253 37.70 24.12 -27.32
C LYS A 253 38.33 24.52 -28.66
N THR A 254 38.07 23.80 -29.75
CA THR A 254 38.59 24.18 -31.09
C THR A 254 37.90 25.43 -31.64
N LEU A 255 36.59 25.59 -31.42
CA LEU A 255 35.88 26.82 -31.79
C LEU A 255 36.38 28.04 -30.98
N ALA A 256 36.62 27.87 -29.68
CA ALA A 256 37.19 28.93 -28.84
C ALA A 256 38.61 29.35 -29.28
N LEU A 257 39.45 28.38 -29.67
CA LEU A 257 40.78 28.64 -30.23
C LEU A 257 40.70 29.41 -31.57
N LEU A 258 39.78 29.03 -32.45
CA LEU A 258 39.56 29.73 -33.72
C LEU A 258 39.08 31.17 -33.50
N GLY A 259 38.17 31.39 -32.55
CA GLY A 259 37.74 32.72 -32.14
C GLY A 259 38.89 33.58 -31.58
N ALA A 260 39.75 32.99 -30.75
CA ALA A 260 40.93 33.66 -30.19
C ALA A 260 41.97 34.07 -31.27
N PHE A 261 42.02 33.35 -32.39
CA PHE A 261 42.86 33.72 -33.55
C PHE A 261 42.23 34.81 -34.43
N ILE A 262 40.90 34.81 -34.58
CA ILE A 262 40.18 35.78 -35.43
C ILE A 262 40.03 37.15 -34.76
N LEU A 263 39.76 37.19 -33.44
CA LEU A 263 39.48 38.41 -32.67
C LEU A 263 40.55 39.53 -32.80
N PRO A 264 41.87 39.26 -32.72
CA PRO A 264 42.90 40.27 -32.95
C PRO A 264 42.84 40.91 -34.33
N GLY A 265 42.58 40.10 -35.37
CA GLY A 265 42.50 40.55 -36.77
C GLY A 265 41.25 41.38 -37.06
N THR A 266 40.09 40.97 -36.54
CA THR A 266 38.84 41.73 -36.73
C THR A 266 38.83 43.03 -35.93
N PHE A 267 39.41 43.05 -34.72
CA PHE A 267 39.60 44.28 -33.95
C PHE A 267 40.48 45.28 -34.70
N LEU A 268 41.66 44.87 -35.18
CA LEU A 268 42.53 45.76 -35.99
C LEU A 268 41.84 46.21 -37.28
N SER A 269 41.16 45.30 -37.99
CA SER A 269 40.42 45.65 -39.21
C SER A 269 39.36 46.73 -38.95
N SER A 270 38.62 46.64 -37.84
CA SER A 270 37.67 47.69 -37.46
C SER A 270 38.36 48.99 -37.05
N MET A 271 39.51 48.93 -36.38
CA MET A 271 40.27 50.11 -35.93
C MET A 271 40.86 50.89 -37.11
N PHE A 272 41.42 50.19 -38.11
CA PHE A 272 41.91 50.79 -39.37
C PHE A 272 40.79 51.18 -40.35
N SER A 273 39.55 50.70 -40.15
CA SER A 273 38.36 51.12 -40.91
C SER A 273 37.73 52.42 -40.37
N MET A 274 38.17 52.90 -39.20
CA MET A 274 37.77 54.23 -38.72
C MET A 274 38.49 55.31 -39.55
N PRO A 275 37.84 56.43 -39.92
CA PRO A 275 38.40 57.48 -40.79
C PRO A 275 39.54 58.31 -40.16
N PHE A 276 40.13 57.83 -39.07
CA PHE A 276 41.33 58.37 -38.45
C PHE A 276 42.60 58.09 -39.28
N PHE A 277 42.58 57.03 -40.09
CA PHE A 277 43.60 56.73 -41.10
C PHE A 277 43.09 57.09 -42.49
N ASN A 278 43.15 58.38 -42.84
CA ASN A 278 42.79 58.83 -44.18
C ASN A 278 43.96 58.57 -45.16
N PHE A 279 43.69 57.88 -46.26
CA PHE A 279 44.71 57.40 -47.21
C PHE A 279 44.81 58.24 -48.50
N ASP A 280 44.07 59.35 -48.61
CA ASP A 280 44.23 60.31 -49.71
C ASP A 280 45.50 61.16 -49.55
N SER A 281 46.59 60.72 -50.18
CA SER A 281 47.73 61.58 -50.54
C SER A 281 48.38 61.11 -51.85
N ASP A 282 47.87 61.65 -52.96
CA ASP A 282 48.33 61.57 -54.35
C ASP A 282 48.38 60.19 -55.06
N MET A 283 47.81 60.17 -56.26
CA MET A 283 47.86 59.02 -57.18
C MET A 283 49.25 58.86 -57.78
N ASN A 284 50.13 58.10 -57.12
CA ASN A 284 51.35 57.62 -57.77
C ASN A 284 51.80 56.22 -57.30
N GLY A 285 51.06 55.20 -57.76
CA GLY A 285 51.57 53.83 -58.03
C GLY A 285 52.24 53.04 -56.90
N SER A 286 52.18 53.49 -55.65
CA SER A 286 52.93 52.93 -54.53
C SER A 286 52.00 52.43 -53.43
N VAL A 287 52.25 51.22 -52.92
CA VAL A 287 51.45 50.62 -51.86
C VAL A 287 51.69 51.40 -50.57
N SER A 288 50.59 51.92 -49.98
CA SER A 288 50.60 52.86 -48.86
C SER A 288 51.59 52.46 -47.75
N SER A 289 52.60 53.30 -47.52
CA SER A 289 53.74 52.98 -46.64
C SER A 289 53.42 52.61 -45.18
N PRO A 290 52.32 53.07 -44.54
CA PRO A 290 51.95 52.64 -43.19
C PRO A 290 51.57 51.16 -43.04
N LEU A 291 51.39 50.40 -44.12
CA LEU A 291 50.91 49.00 -44.08
C LEU A 291 51.79 48.08 -43.22
N TRP A 292 53.09 48.40 -43.04
CA TRP A 292 53.97 47.63 -42.16
C TRP A 292 53.61 47.75 -40.66
N ILE A 293 52.99 48.86 -40.23
CA ILE A 293 52.55 49.07 -38.84
C ILE A 293 51.45 48.07 -38.46
N TYR A 294 50.56 47.73 -39.42
CA TYR A 294 49.54 46.70 -39.21
C TYR A 294 50.18 45.36 -38.80
N PHE A 295 51.21 44.91 -39.51
CA PHE A 295 51.91 43.66 -39.18
C PHE A 295 52.67 43.73 -37.85
N ILE A 296 53.33 44.86 -37.55
CA ILE A 296 54.02 45.09 -36.27
C ILE A 296 53.04 45.00 -35.09
N LEU A 297 51.81 45.48 -35.23
CA LEU A 297 50.80 45.45 -34.16
C LEU A 297 50.05 44.12 -34.07
N MET A 298 49.70 43.53 -35.23
CA MET A 298 48.89 42.31 -35.33
C MET A 298 49.59 41.07 -34.78
N VAL A 299 50.88 40.89 -35.09
CA VAL A 299 51.65 39.71 -34.67
C VAL A 299 51.80 39.60 -33.15
N PRO A 300 52.27 40.61 -32.39
CA PRO A 300 52.37 40.52 -30.94
C PRO A 300 51.00 40.47 -30.26
N LEU A 301 49.98 41.17 -30.77
CA LEU A 301 48.62 41.08 -30.21
C LEU A 301 48.06 39.65 -30.33
N THR A 302 48.25 39.01 -31.48
CA THR A 302 47.85 37.60 -31.69
C THR A 302 48.65 36.65 -30.81
N LEU A 303 49.97 36.86 -30.66
CA LEU A 303 50.81 36.08 -29.73
C LEU A 303 50.40 36.25 -28.26
N ILE A 304 49.98 37.45 -27.84
CA ILE A 304 49.48 37.72 -26.48
C ILE A 304 48.16 36.99 -26.24
N VAL A 305 47.20 37.08 -27.16
CA VAL A 305 45.88 36.43 -27.01
C VAL A 305 45.99 34.90 -27.05
N VAL A 306 46.72 34.34 -28.02
CA VAL A 306 46.95 32.89 -28.11
C VAL A 306 47.84 32.41 -26.95
N GLY A 307 48.85 33.17 -26.54
CA GLY A 307 49.69 32.87 -25.39
C GLY A 307 48.91 32.84 -24.08
N ALA A 308 48.03 33.82 -23.85
CA ALA A 308 47.13 33.85 -22.69
C ALA A 308 46.17 32.65 -22.70
N TRP A 309 45.60 32.28 -23.85
CA TRP A 309 44.77 31.08 -23.99
C TRP A 309 45.54 29.79 -23.70
N ILE A 310 46.77 29.64 -24.22
CA ILE A 310 47.64 28.48 -23.96
C ILE A 310 47.99 28.38 -22.47
N LEU A 311 48.28 29.50 -21.81
CA LEU A 311 48.55 29.54 -20.38
C LEU A 311 47.29 29.20 -19.55
N PHE A 312 46.12 29.71 -19.95
CA PHE A 312 44.84 29.43 -19.27
C PHE A 312 44.39 27.97 -19.43
N ASP A 313 44.47 27.39 -20.64
CA ASP A 313 44.16 25.97 -20.86
C ASP A 313 45.21 25.05 -20.20
N ARG A 314 46.49 25.42 -20.16
CA ARG A 314 47.51 24.69 -19.37
C ARG A 314 47.32 24.80 -17.86
N ALA A 315 46.85 25.94 -17.34
CA ALA A 315 46.49 26.09 -15.93
C ALA A 315 45.22 25.29 -15.60
N SER A 316 44.24 25.27 -16.51
CA SER A 316 43.03 24.46 -16.38
C SER A 316 43.35 22.96 -16.39
N LYS A 317 44.25 22.52 -17.29
CA LYS A 317 44.80 21.14 -17.36
C LYS A 317 45.80 20.79 -16.24
N LYS A 318 46.01 21.69 -15.27
CA LYS A 318 46.79 21.42 -14.05
C LYS A 318 45.93 20.94 -12.88
N LYS A 319 44.60 21.01 -12.97
CA LYS A 319 43.76 19.96 -12.40
C LYS A 319 43.99 18.71 -13.24
N LYS A 320 44.36 17.60 -12.59
CA LYS A 320 44.98 16.47 -13.28
C LYS A 320 43.94 15.70 -14.11
N PRO A 321 44.28 15.25 -15.33
CA PRO A 321 43.51 14.19 -15.99
C PRO A 321 43.61 12.83 -15.23
N GLU A 322 44.57 12.67 -14.32
CA GLU A 322 44.55 11.57 -13.33
C GLU A 322 43.46 11.79 -12.27
N GLU A 323 43.26 13.02 -11.76
CA GLU A 323 42.16 13.33 -10.82
C GLU A 323 40.81 13.12 -11.50
N ASP A 324 40.63 13.58 -12.75
CA ASP A 324 39.41 13.33 -13.53
C ASP A 324 39.14 11.82 -13.74
N LEU A 325 40.18 10.99 -13.85
CA LEU A 325 40.08 9.53 -14.06
C LEU A 325 39.83 8.79 -12.74
N GLU A 326 40.58 9.10 -11.67
CA GLU A 326 40.37 8.56 -10.33
C GLU A 326 39.00 8.97 -9.77
N GLU A 327 38.53 10.19 -10.06
CA GLU A 327 37.18 10.64 -9.70
C GLU A 327 36.11 9.90 -10.54
N ALA A 328 36.33 9.66 -11.84
CA ALA A 328 35.41 8.86 -12.66
C ALA A 328 35.34 7.38 -12.22
N GLU A 329 36.48 6.73 -11.95
CA GLU A 329 36.55 5.34 -11.49
C GLU A 329 36.01 5.18 -10.06
N SER A 330 36.31 6.11 -9.16
CA SER A 330 35.72 6.11 -7.81
C SER A 330 34.23 6.44 -7.81
N LEU A 331 33.73 7.28 -8.73
CA LEU A 331 32.28 7.48 -8.93
C LEU A 331 31.60 6.21 -9.47
N LEU A 332 32.25 5.46 -10.38
CA LEU A 332 31.74 4.16 -10.84
C LEU A 332 31.72 3.13 -9.70
N HIS A 333 32.80 2.98 -8.95
CA HIS A 333 32.82 2.08 -7.78
C HIS A 333 31.86 2.54 -6.66
N ALA A 334 31.63 3.85 -6.49
CA ALA A 334 30.61 4.37 -5.58
C ALA A 334 29.18 4.08 -6.08
N LEU A 335 28.94 4.02 -7.38
CA LEU A 335 27.68 3.56 -7.97
C LEU A 335 27.49 2.05 -7.78
N GLU A 336 28.51 1.23 -8.04
CA GLU A 336 28.49 -0.22 -7.78
C GLU A 336 28.25 -0.53 -6.30
N ALA A 337 28.96 0.17 -5.40
CA ALA A 337 28.77 0.10 -3.95
C ALA A 337 27.36 0.54 -3.53
N ARG A 338 26.79 1.57 -4.16
CA ARG A 338 25.39 1.98 -3.92
C ARG A 338 24.38 0.94 -4.42
N ILE A 339 24.60 0.31 -5.57
CA ILE A 339 23.70 -0.73 -6.12
C ILE A 339 23.71 -1.98 -5.23
N THR A 340 24.91 -2.44 -4.83
CA THR A 340 25.09 -3.60 -3.94
C THR A 340 24.61 -3.34 -2.52
N ALA A 341 24.92 -2.17 -1.93
CA ALA A 341 24.41 -1.80 -0.61
C ALA A 341 22.88 -1.63 -0.58
N ARG A 342 22.26 -1.10 -1.65
CA ARG A 342 20.79 -0.93 -1.75
C ARG A 342 20.06 -2.26 -1.85
N THR A 343 20.60 -3.23 -2.59
CA THR A 343 20.05 -4.59 -2.66
C THR A 343 20.26 -5.38 -1.36
N LEU A 344 21.42 -5.26 -0.70
CA LEU A 344 21.66 -5.85 0.63
C LEU A 344 20.75 -5.26 1.72
N ARG A 345 20.58 -3.93 1.76
CA ARG A 345 19.75 -3.23 2.76
C ARG A 345 18.25 -3.54 2.62
N ARG A 346 17.74 -3.72 1.40
CA ARG A 346 16.36 -4.22 1.19
C ARG A 346 16.20 -5.67 1.65
N ARG A 347 17.13 -6.57 1.29
CA ARG A 347 17.04 -8.01 1.62
C ARG A 347 17.18 -8.35 3.10
N THR A 348 17.90 -7.54 3.88
CA THR A 348 18.18 -7.82 5.30
C THR A 348 17.30 -7.05 6.27
N GLY A 349 16.54 -6.05 5.80
CA GLY A 349 15.70 -5.17 6.63
C GLY A 349 16.46 -4.26 7.61
N LEU A 350 17.77 -4.44 7.77
CA LEU A 350 18.61 -3.70 8.70
C LEU A 350 18.93 -2.30 8.16
N ASN A 351 18.45 -1.28 8.87
CA ASN A 351 19.08 0.03 8.79
C ASN A 351 20.48 -0.06 9.41
N PRO A 352 21.55 0.36 8.71
CA PRO A 352 22.88 0.45 9.30
C PRO A 352 22.88 1.57 10.34
N THR A 353 22.70 1.17 11.60
CA THR A 353 22.93 2.00 12.78
C THR A 353 24.39 1.78 13.19
N GLY A 354 25.17 2.85 13.35
CA GLY A 354 26.60 2.73 13.71
C GLY A 354 27.61 3.05 12.60
N SER A 355 27.37 4.08 11.79
CA SER A 355 28.47 4.85 11.17
C SER A 355 28.11 6.32 11.09
N GLY A 356 28.39 7.02 12.19
CA GLY A 356 28.51 8.47 12.20
C GLY A 356 29.83 8.92 11.54
N ASP A 357 29.99 10.24 11.44
CA ASP A 357 31.27 10.92 11.27
C ASP A 357 32.06 10.75 9.96
N ILE A 358 31.39 10.50 8.83
CA ILE A 358 31.87 10.99 7.51
C ILE A 358 30.72 11.65 6.70
N MET A 359 30.08 12.69 7.24
CA MET A 359 29.14 13.52 6.45
C MET A 359 28.98 14.97 6.94
N ARG A 360 30.09 15.76 6.97
CA ARG A 360 30.08 17.20 7.32
C ARG A 360 31.05 18.07 6.50
N SER A 361 30.97 18.03 5.16
CA SER A 361 31.72 18.98 4.30
C SER A 361 31.18 19.12 2.87
N ALA A 362 29.93 19.59 2.70
CA ALA A 362 29.38 19.97 1.38
C ALA A 362 28.14 20.88 1.51
N THR A 363 28.30 22.07 2.09
CA THR A 363 27.19 23.04 2.23
C THR A 363 26.92 23.71 0.88
N PHE A 364 25.88 23.29 0.16
CA PHE A 364 25.41 24.01 -1.03
C PHE A 364 24.74 25.33 -0.63
N PRO A 365 25.11 26.48 -1.23
CA PRO A 365 24.45 27.76 -0.95
C PRO A 365 23.05 27.80 -1.58
N SER A 366 22.04 28.15 -0.78
CA SER A 366 20.66 28.28 -1.22
C SER A 366 20.40 29.66 -1.83
N ALA A 367 20.37 29.75 -3.16
CA ALA A 367 19.91 30.95 -3.86
C ALA A 367 19.29 30.61 -5.23
N LEU A 368 17.97 30.78 -5.34
CA LEU A 368 17.25 31.33 -6.50
C LEU A 368 15.74 31.21 -6.23
N THR A 369 15.14 32.27 -5.71
CA THR A 369 13.69 32.41 -5.55
C THR A 369 13.35 33.89 -5.66
N GLY A 370 12.49 34.24 -6.60
CA GLY A 370 12.02 35.62 -6.80
C GLY A 370 12.98 36.53 -7.57
N GLN A 371 12.69 36.72 -8.87
CA GLN A 371 12.75 38.05 -9.48
C GLN A 371 11.41 38.32 -10.14
N THR A 372 10.56 39.06 -9.41
CA THR A 372 9.58 39.96 -10.00
C THR A 372 10.25 41.32 -10.15
N PHE A 373 10.10 41.95 -11.30
CA PHE A 373 10.20 43.40 -11.44
C PHE A 373 9.06 43.89 -12.35
N GLU A 374 8.86 45.21 -12.32
CA GLU A 374 7.67 45.94 -12.75
C GLU A 374 7.45 45.99 -14.28
#